data_AF-A0A418X7W3-F1
#
_entry.id   AF-A0A418X7W3-F1
#
_cell.length_a   1.000
_cell.length_b   1.000
_cell.length_c   1.000
_cell.angle_alpha   90.00
_cell.angle_beta   90.00
_cell.angle_gamma   90.00
#
_symmetry.space_group_name_H-M   'P 1'
#
loop_
_entity.id
_entity.type
_entity.pdbx_description
1 polymer ?
#
loop_
_entity_poly.entity_id
_entity_poly.type
_entity_poly.pdbx_seq_one_letter_code
_entity_poly.pdbx_strand_id
1 'polypeptide(L)'
;MAFVPQIKIPATYMRGGTSKGVFFSLQDLPESAQVPGAARDALLLRVIGSPDPYDKQIDGMGAATSSTSKTVILSKSTKADHDVDYLFGQVSIDKPFVDWSGNCGNLSAAVGSFAISSGLVDASRIPQNGVAIVRIWQANIGKTIIAHVPVTDGAVQETGDFELDGVTFPAAEVQLEFMDPAAEEEGAGGSMFPTGNLVDDLEVPGVGTLKVTMINAGIPTIFVNAQAIGYAGTELQGDINGDPKALAMFETIRAHGALRMGLIQHLDEAAKRQHTPKVAFVAGPADYLASSGKPVAARDVDLLVRALSMGKLHHAMMGTAAVAIGTAAAIPGTLVNLAAGGSARSAVRFGHPSGTLRVGAEASQANGEWTVTKAIMSRSARVLMEGWVRVPGDAF
;
A
#
# COMPACT_ATOMS: atom_id res chain seq x y z
N MET A 1 -36.65 8.43 -22.93
CA MET A 1 -35.69 7.47 -23.54
C MET A 1 -35.39 6.40 -22.51
N ALA A 2 -35.30 5.14 -22.91
CA ALA A 2 -35.14 4.01 -21.97
C ALA A 2 -33.70 3.88 -21.40
N PHE A 3 -32.72 4.50 -22.05
CA PHE A 3 -31.31 4.48 -21.64
C PHE A 3 -30.71 5.87 -21.72
N VAL A 4 -29.93 6.26 -20.72
CA VAL A 4 -29.21 7.52 -20.68
C VAL A 4 -27.83 7.38 -21.33
N PRO A 5 -27.29 8.43 -21.96
CA PRO A 5 -25.92 8.40 -22.45
C PRO A 5 -24.93 8.29 -21.28
N GLN A 6 -23.72 7.80 -21.58
CA GLN A 6 -22.63 7.84 -20.62
C GLN A 6 -22.19 9.27 -20.35
N ILE A 7 -21.74 9.53 -19.12
CA ILE A 7 -21.07 10.77 -18.75
C ILE A 7 -19.56 10.66 -18.97
N LYS A 8 -18.89 11.80 -19.09
CA LYS A 8 -17.42 11.89 -19.15
C LYS A 8 -16.92 12.53 -17.88
N ILE A 9 -15.94 11.92 -17.23
CA ILE A 9 -15.35 12.42 -15.98
C ILE A 9 -13.84 12.55 -16.21
N PRO A 10 -13.26 13.75 -16.06
CA PRO A 10 -11.81 13.94 -16.17
C PRO A 10 -11.07 13.00 -15.22
N ALA A 11 -10.09 12.28 -15.73
CA ALA A 11 -9.33 11.31 -14.96
C ALA A 11 -7.96 11.05 -15.59
N THR A 12 -7.01 10.66 -14.75
CA THR A 12 -5.68 10.20 -15.18
C THR A 12 -5.45 8.78 -14.69
N TYR A 13 -5.10 7.87 -15.60
CA TYR A 13 -4.69 6.52 -15.25
C TYR A 13 -3.17 6.47 -15.11
N MET A 14 -2.69 6.18 -13.91
CA MET A 14 -1.26 6.26 -13.59
C MET A 14 -0.73 4.95 -13.04
N ARG A 15 0.55 4.70 -13.31
CA ARG A 15 1.36 3.77 -12.52
C ARG A 15 2.02 4.57 -11.39
N GLY A 16 1.85 4.12 -10.15
CA GLY A 16 2.63 4.56 -9.01
C GLY A 16 3.28 3.36 -8.35
N GLY A 17 4.61 3.33 -8.30
CA GLY A 17 5.36 2.15 -7.89
C GLY A 17 4.97 0.92 -8.71
N THR A 18 4.64 -0.17 -8.03
CA THR A 18 4.19 -1.45 -8.61
C THR A 18 2.65 -1.59 -8.61
N SER A 19 1.92 -0.49 -8.70
CA SER A 19 0.45 -0.45 -8.74
C SER A 19 -0.05 0.49 -9.85
N LYS A 20 -1.28 0.26 -10.31
CA LYS A 20 -1.99 1.16 -11.20
C LYS A 20 -3.28 1.62 -10.55
N GLY A 21 -3.68 2.87 -10.79
CA GLY A 21 -4.92 3.42 -10.27
C GLY A 21 -5.48 4.53 -11.15
N VAL A 22 -6.78 4.79 -11.01
CA VAL A 22 -7.46 5.92 -11.65
C VAL A 22 -7.49 7.09 -10.66
N PHE A 23 -6.93 8.21 -11.08
CA PHE A 23 -6.77 9.44 -10.30
C PHE A 23 -7.78 10.49 -10.76
N PHE A 24 -8.38 11.16 -9.77
CA PHE A 24 -9.35 12.22 -9.96
C PHE A 24 -8.95 13.45 -9.14
N SER A 25 -9.17 14.64 -9.68
CA SER A 25 -9.34 15.83 -8.85
C SER A 25 -10.76 15.83 -8.29
N LEU A 26 -10.93 16.18 -7.01
CA LEU A 26 -12.23 16.20 -6.35
C LEU A 26 -13.25 17.05 -7.11
N GLN A 27 -12.82 18.22 -7.61
CA GLN A 27 -13.67 19.17 -8.33
C GLN A 27 -14.14 18.66 -9.70
N ASP A 28 -13.47 17.65 -10.26
CA ASP A 28 -13.82 17.07 -11.56
C ASP A 28 -14.86 15.94 -11.42
N LEU A 29 -15.12 15.47 -10.19
CA LEU A 29 -16.17 14.49 -9.93
C LEU A 29 -17.56 15.13 -10.05
N PRO A 30 -18.59 14.35 -10.45
CA PRO A 30 -19.98 14.76 -10.31
C PRO A 30 -20.29 15.24 -8.89
N GLU A 31 -21.14 16.26 -8.74
CA GLU A 31 -21.44 16.91 -7.45
C GLU A 31 -21.81 15.91 -6.35
N SER A 32 -22.63 14.90 -6.66
CA SER A 32 -23.04 13.83 -5.72
C SER A 32 -21.87 12.97 -5.23
N ALA A 33 -20.77 12.90 -5.98
CA ALA A 33 -19.57 12.14 -5.64
C ALA A 33 -18.45 13.01 -5.02
N GLN A 34 -18.65 14.34 -4.93
CA GLN A 34 -17.69 15.25 -4.28
C GLN A 34 -17.69 15.14 -2.75
N VAL A 35 -18.68 14.45 -2.17
CA VAL A 35 -18.69 14.07 -0.74
C VAL A 35 -18.58 12.55 -0.58
N PRO A 36 -18.02 12.05 0.54
CA PRO A 36 -18.03 10.62 0.82
C PRO A 36 -19.48 10.09 0.92
N GLY A 37 -19.76 8.93 0.32
CA GLY A 37 -21.07 8.32 0.37
C GLY A 37 -21.34 7.36 -0.79
N ALA A 38 -22.57 6.83 -0.81
CA ALA A 38 -22.98 5.79 -1.76
C ALA A 38 -22.78 6.17 -3.23
N ALA A 39 -23.04 7.44 -3.60
CA ALA A 39 -22.86 7.91 -4.98
C ALA A 39 -21.38 7.90 -5.41
N ARG A 40 -20.47 8.29 -4.52
CA ARG A 40 -19.02 8.16 -4.79
C ARG A 40 -18.63 6.70 -4.94
N ASP A 41 -19.07 5.84 -4.03
CA ASP A 41 -18.68 4.42 -4.06
C ASP A 41 -19.22 3.73 -5.32
N ALA A 42 -20.49 3.97 -5.70
CA ALA A 42 -21.11 3.45 -6.90
C ALA A 42 -20.40 3.94 -8.18
N LEU A 43 -20.02 5.22 -8.22
CA LEU A 43 -19.26 5.78 -9.34
C LEU A 43 -17.92 5.05 -9.51
N LEU A 44 -17.16 4.91 -8.42
CA LEU A 44 -15.82 4.32 -8.47
C LEU A 44 -15.87 2.81 -8.75
N LEU A 45 -16.86 2.11 -8.21
CA LEU A 45 -17.18 0.73 -8.56
C LEU A 45 -17.40 0.59 -10.06
N ARG A 46 -18.24 1.45 -10.65
CA ARG A 46 -18.54 1.40 -12.08
C ARG A 46 -17.34 1.77 -12.96
N VAL A 47 -16.54 2.76 -12.57
CA VAL A 47 -15.29 3.13 -13.27
C VAL A 47 -14.33 1.94 -13.32
N ILE A 48 -14.18 1.23 -12.20
CA ILE A 48 -13.26 0.10 -12.10
C ILE A 48 -13.84 -1.16 -12.76
N GLY A 49 -15.16 -1.29 -12.85
CA GLY A 49 -15.84 -2.45 -13.42
C GLY A 49 -16.16 -3.51 -12.36
N SER A 50 -16.66 -3.08 -11.20
CA SER A 50 -16.99 -3.94 -10.06
C SER A 50 -18.41 -3.66 -9.51
N PRO A 51 -19.05 -4.62 -8.82
CA PRO A 51 -18.61 -6.01 -8.65
C PRO A 51 -18.66 -6.79 -9.97
N ASP A 52 -17.64 -7.60 -10.23
CA ASP A 52 -17.56 -8.44 -11.42
C ASP A 52 -17.55 -9.93 -11.04
N PRO A 53 -18.64 -10.67 -11.28
CA PRO A 53 -18.71 -12.10 -10.99
C PRO A 53 -17.73 -12.95 -11.83
N TYR A 54 -17.10 -12.38 -12.86
CA TYR A 54 -16.11 -13.07 -13.68
C TYR A 54 -14.67 -12.90 -13.19
N ASP A 55 -14.42 -12.04 -12.19
CA ASP A 55 -13.09 -11.69 -11.70
C ASP A 55 -12.14 -11.27 -12.83
N LYS A 56 -12.62 -10.45 -13.78
CA LYS A 56 -11.81 -9.93 -14.92
C LYS A 56 -11.78 -8.42 -15.00
N GLN A 57 -12.80 -7.73 -14.50
CA GLN A 57 -13.03 -6.28 -14.64
C GLN A 57 -12.98 -5.82 -16.11
N ILE A 58 -13.49 -6.66 -17.03
CA ILE A 58 -13.46 -6.39 -18.49
C ILE A 58 -14.24 -5.13 -18.86
N ASP A 59 -15.29 -4.80 -18.12
CA ASP A 59 -16.16 -3.65 -18.37
C ASP A 59 -15.80 -2.45 -17.46
N GLY A 60 -14.51 -2.19 -17.29
CA GLY A 60 -13.99 -1.08 -16.50
C GLY A 60 -12.48 -0.90 -16.62
N MET A 61 -11.93 -0.01 -15.82
CA MET A 61 -10.50 0.34 -15.79
C MET A 61 -9.66 -0.60 -14.92
N GLY A 62 -10.31 -1.46 -14.13
CA GLY A 62 -9.66 -2.47 -13.32
C GLY A 62 -8.98 -3.55 -14.16
N ALA A 63 -8.12 -4.35 -13.53
CA ALA A 63 -7.47 -5.48 -14.19
C ALA A 63 -7.37 -6.70 -13.27
N ALA A 64 -8.42 -6.92 -12.47
CA ALA A 64 -8.66 -8.08 -11.62
C ALA A 64 -7.51 -8.49 -10.69
N THR A 65 -6.74 -7.52 -10.19
CA THR A 65 -5.81 -7.72 -9.08
C THR A 65 -5.95 -6.61 -8.07
N SER A 66 -5.61 -6.87 -6.81
CA SER A 66 -5.61 -5.82 -5.77
C SER A 66 -4.66 -4.66 -6.11
N SER A 67 -3.62 -4.90 -6.91
CA SER A 67 -2.65 -3.88 -7.38
C SER A 67 -3.16 -3.01 -8.54
N THR A 68 -4.28 -3.38 -9.17
CA THR A 68 -4.85 -2.72 -10.34
C THR A 68 -6.33 -2.34 -10.20
N SER A 69 -6.96 -2.67 -9.06
CA SER A 69 -8.32 -2.27 -8.70
C SER A 69 -8.27 -1.16 -7.64
N LYS A 70 -7.90 0.06 -8.07
CA LYS A 70 -7.56 1.17 -7.17
C LYS A 70 -8.02 2.51 -7.72
N THR A 71 -8.55 3.35 -6.84
CA THR A 71 -8.93 4.73 -7.17
C THR A 71 -8.29 5.71 -6.20
N VAL A 72 -8.04 6.92 -6.68
CA VAL A 72 -7.43 8.02 -5.93
C VAL A 72 -8.21 9.30 -6.19
N ILE A 73 -8.54 10.02 -5.13
CA ILE A 73 -9.15 11.35 -5.21
C ILE A 73 -8.21 12.32 -4.50
N LEU A 74 -7.81 13.38 -5.21
CA LEU A 74 -7.00 14.45 -4.65
C LEU A 74 -7.78 15.77 -4.60
N SER A 75 -7.52 16.59 -3.59
CA SER A 75 -8.00 17.97 -3.49
C SER A 75 -6.94 18.86 -2.89
N LYS A 76 -7.02 20.18 -3.08
CA LYS A 76 -6.18 21.12 -2.33
C LYS A 76 -6.38 20.89 -0.83
N SER A 77 -5.29 20.84 -0.07
CA SER A 77 -5.40 20.63 1.37
C SER A 77 -5.92 21.87 2.09
N THR A 78 -6.71 21.65 3.13
CA THR A 78 -7.07 22.68 4.11
C THR A 78 -6.27 22.56 5.41
N LYS A 79 -5.39 21.54 5.50
CA LYS A 79 -4.51 21.33 6.65
C LYS A 79 -3.31 22.26 6.55
N ALA A 80 -2.92 22.84 7.68
CA ALA A 80 -1.67 23.58 7.77
C ALA A 80 -0.51 22.70 7.30
N ASP A 81 0.46 23.31 6.62
CA ASP A 81 1.67 22.66 6.13
C ASP A 81 1.49 21.50 5.14
N HIS A 82 0.32 21.40 4.49
CA HIS A 82 0.05 20.42 3.44
C HIS A 82 -0.37 21.12 2.15
N ASP A 83 0.02 20.52 1.02
CA ASP A 83 -0.29 21.03 -0.31
C ASP A 83 -1.57 20.35 -0.86
N VAL A 84 -1.70 19.04 -0.63
CA VAL A 84 -2.78 18.22 -1.23
C VAL A 84 -3.31 17.18 -0.23
N ASP A 85 -4.63 17.01 -0.20
CA ASP A 85 -5.30 15.91 0.49
C ASP A 85 -5.38 14.70 -0.44
N TYR A 86 -5.03 13.53 0.07
CA TYR A 86 -5.02 12.27 -0.66
C TYR A 86 -5.99 11.26 -0.02
N LEU A 87 -7.02 10.89 -0.80
CA LEU A 87 -7.94 9.80 -0.47
C LEU A 87 -7.68 8.60 -1.38
N PHE A 88 -7.51 7.42 -0.78
CA PHE A 88 -7.35 6.14 -1.46
C PHE A 88 -8.56 5.25 -1.27
N GLY A 89 -9.10 4.73 -2.38
CA GLY A 89 -10.15 3.70 -2.39
C GLY A 89 -9.63 2.38 -2.95
N GLN A 90 -9.64 1.33 -2.13
CA GLN A 90 -9.42 -0.04 -2.61
C GLN A 90 -10.76 -0.63 -3.05
N VAL A 91 -10.94 -0.79 -4.36
CA VAL A 91 -12.19 -1.34 -4.91
C VAL A 91 -12.13 -2.87 -4.89
N SER A 92 -13.11 -3.51 -4.25
CA SER A 92 -13.26 -4.98 -4.29
C SER A 92 -13.61 -5.42 -5.71
N ILE A 93 -13.05 -6.55 -6.12
CA ILE A 93 -13.31 -7.11 -7.45
C ILE A 93 -14.71 -7.72 -7.49
N ASP A 94 -15.04 -8.51 -6.48
CA ASP A 94 -16.18 -9.41 -6.37
C ASP A 94 -17.39 -8.83 -5.61
N LYS A 95 -17.19 -7.78 -4.80
CA LYS A 95 -18.24 -7.19 -3.95
C LYS A 95 -18.46 -5.71 -4.29
N PRO A 96 -19.70 -5.19 -4.11
CA PRO A 96 -19.99 -3.77 -4.29
C PRO A 96 -19.47 -2.96 -3.09
N PHE A 97 -18.14 -2.90 -2.95
CA PHE A 97 -17.49 -2.30 -1.80
C PHE A 97 -16.20 -1.56 -2.18
N VAL A 98 -16.06 -0.35 -1.66
CA VAL A 98 -14.84 0.44 -1.71
C VAL A 98 -14.31 0.58 -0.29
N ASP A 99 -13.11 0.07 -0.04
CA ASP A 99 -12.46 0.15 1.26
C ASP A 99 -11.62 1.43 1.35
N TRP A 100 -12.00 2.30 2.29
CA TRP A 100 -11.35 3.59 2.57
C TRP A 100 -10.48 3.55 3.85
N SER A 101 -10.25 2.39 4.46
CA SER A 101 -9.62 2.25 5.79
C SER A 101 -8.10 2.38 5.81
N GLY A 102 -7.44 2.50 4.65
CA GLY A 102 -5.99 2.45 4.57
C GLY A 102 -5.39 3.35 3.50
N ASN A 103 -4.07 3.32 3.42
CA ASN A 103 -3.28 4.03 2.42
C ASN A 103 -2.74 3.05 1.35
N CYS A 104 -2.44 3.56 0.16
CA CYS A 104 -1.65 2.86 -0.85
C CYS A 104 -0.29 3.53 -1.06
N GLY A 105 0.72 3.05 -0.32
CA GLY A 105 2.09 3.62 -0.41
C GLY A 105 2.76 3.51 -1.77
N ASN A 106 2.29 2.62 -2.66
CA ASN A 106 2.75 2.58 -4.06
C ASN A 106 2.21 3.77 -4.86
N LEU A 107 0.90 4.06 -4.72
CA LEU A 107 0.27 5.17 -5.43
C LEU A 107 0.65 6.53 -4.85
N SER A 108 1.13 6.62 -3.61
CA SER A 108 1.75 7.84 -3.06
C SER A 108 2.85 8.42 -3.95
N ALA A 109 3.57 7.58 -4.71
CA ALA A 109 4.58 8.05 -5.67
C ALA A 109 3.97 8.84 -6.84
N ALA A 110 2.74 8.50 -7.25
CA ALA A 110 2.02 9.18 -8.32
C ALA A 110 1.21 10.38 -7.80
N VAL A 111 0.84 10.40 -6.52
CA VAL A 111 0.07 11.50 -5.90
C VAL A 111 0.78 12.84 -6.06
N GLY A 112 2.08 12.92 -5.73
CA GLY A 112 2.84 14.16 -5.88
C GLY A 112 2.90 14.64 -7.33
N SER A 113 3.12 13.72 -8.27
CA SER A 113 3.14 14.01 -9.70
C SER A 113 1.78 14.51 -10.21
N PHE A 114 0.69 13.83 -9.86
CA PHE A 114 -0.66 14.24 -10.22
C PHE A 114 -1.01 15.60 -9.61
N ALA A 115 -0.67 15.84 -8.34
CA ALA A 115 -0.97 17.10 -7.67
C ALA A 115 -0.31 18.31 -8.36
N ILE A 116 0.93 18.15 -8.84
CA ILE A 116 1.63 19.17 -9.64
C ILE A 116 0.91 19.36 -10.98
N SER A 117 0.72 18.28 -11.75
CA SER A 117 0.15 18.35 -13.10
C SER A 117 -1.31 18.82 -13.13
N SER A 118 -2.08 18.57 -12.08
CA SER A 118 -3.47 19.00 -11.94
C SER A 118 -3.64 20.36 -11.25
N GLY A 119 -2.56 21.09 -11.00
CA GLY A 119 -2.62 22.45 -10.42
C GLY A 119 -3.12 22.50 -8.98
N LEU A 120 -2.94 21.41 -8.22
CA LEU A 120 -3.33 21.32 -6.81
C LEU A 120 -2.23 21.86 -5.88
N VAL A 121 -0.98 21.90 -6.34
CA VAL A 121 0.16 22.48 -5.60
C VAL A 121 0.31 23.97 -5.94
N ASP A 122 0.67 24.79 -4.96
CA ASP A 122 1.00 26.20 -5.17
C ASP A 122 2.19 26.34 -6.14
N ALA A 123 2.02 27.14 -7.19
CA ALA A 123 3.03 27.34 -8.23
C ALA A 123 4.37 27.86 -7.68
N SER A 124 4.37 28.60 -6.57
CA SER A 124 5.60 29.08 -5.91
C SER A 124 6.47 27.95 -5.33
N ARG A 125 5.89 26.76 -5.14
CA ARG A 125 6.59 25.56 -4.65
C ARG A 125 7.12 24.66 -5.78
N ILE A 126 6.80 24.98 -7.03
CA ILE A 126 7.21 24.20 -8.20
C ILE A 126 8.37 24.95 -8.87
N PRO A 127 9.62 24.43 -8.81
CA PRO A 127 10.74 25.08 -9.47
C PRO A 127 10.66 24.92 -10.99
N GLN A 128 11.33 25.80 -11.75
CA GLN A 128 11.48 25.58 -13.20
C GLN A 128 12.27 24.29 -13.50
N ASN A 129 13.30 24.00 -12.70
CA ASN A 129 14.08 22.76 -12.77
C ASN A 129 14.54 22.38 -11.36
N GLY A 130 14.54 21.10 -11.01
CA GLY A 130 15.00 20.60 -9.71
C GLY A 130 14.02 19.60 -9.09
N VAL A 131 13.75 19.74 -7.79
CA VAL A 131 12.85 18.86 -7.04
C VAL A 131 11.77 19.69 -6.36
N ALA A 132 10.51 19.38 -6.63
CA ALA A 132 9.37 19.91 -5.90
C ALA A 132 9.08 19.01 -4.68
N ILE A 133 9.00 19.62 -3.50
CA ILE A 133 8.63 18.92 -2.25
C ILE A 133 7.13 19.08 -2.04
N VAL A 134 6.38 18.02 -2.38
CA VAL A 134 4.93 17.96 -2.23
C VAL A 134 4.56 17.34 -0.88
N ARG A 135 3.84 18.10 -0.06
CA ARG A 135 3.40 17.70 1.28
C ARG A 135 1.98 17.15 1.18
N ILE A 136 1.83 15.85 1.32
CA ILE A 136 0.59 15.11 1.11
C ILE A 136 -0.03 14.80 2.46
N TRP A 137 -1.26 15.26 2.68
CA TRP A 137 -2.08 14.81 3.79
C TRP A 137 -2.81 13.53 3.38
N GLN A 138 -2.42 12.40 3.95
CA GLN A 138 -3.08 11.12 3.72
C GLN A 138 -4.37 11.10 4.55
N ALA A 139 -5.51 11.36 3.90
CA ALA A 139 -6.78 11.60 4.58
C ALA A 139 -7.48 10.33 5.09
N ASN A 140 -7.11 9.13 4.61
CA ASN A 140 -7.63 7.88 5.15
C ASN A 140 -7.10 7.58 6.56
N ILE A 141 -5.82 7.89 6.80
CA ILE A 141 -5.12 7.52 8.05
C ILE A 141 -4.65 8.72 8.87
N GLY A 142 -4.86 9.94 8.38
CA GLY A 142 -4.47 11.17 9.07
C GLY A 142 -2.97 11.34 9.27
N LYS A 143 -2.17 11.06 8.23
CA LYS A 143 -0.69 11.13 8.31
C LYS A 143 -0.07 11.92 7.16
N THR A 144 1.10 12.49 7.41
CA THR A 144 1.87 13.24 6.41
C THR A 144 2.76 12.30 5.58
N ILE A 145 2.75 12.51 4.27
CA ILE A 145 3.68 11.89 3.33
C ILE A 145 4.37 13.01 2.55
N ILE A 146 5.70 12.97 2.45
CA ILE A 146 6.48 13.89 1.63
C ILE A 146 6.87 13.18 0.34
N ALA A 147 6.57 13.79 -0.80
CA ALA A 147 7.01 13.32 -2.11
C ALA A 147 8.00 14.31 -2.72
N HIS A 148 9.20 13.82 -3.01
CA HIS A 148 10.24 14.56 -3.72
C HIS A 148 10.10 14.27 -5.21
N VAL A 149 9.40 15.16 -5.91
CA VAL A 149 9.06 14.97 -7.33
C VAL A 149 10.05 15.75 -8.18
N PRO A 150 10.82 15.09 -9.06
CA PRO A 150 11.72 15.78 -9.98
C PRO A 150 10.91 16.58 -11.02
N VAL A 151 11.40 17.77 -11.35
CA VAL A 151 10.76 18.74 -12.25
C VAL A 151 11.78 19.23 -13.28
N THR A 152 11.38 19.24 -14.54
CA THR A 152 12.14 19.76 -15.69
C THR A 152 11.24 20.68 -16.49
N ASP A 153 11.71 21.87 -16.82
CA ASP A 153 10.98 22.90 -17.57
C ASP A 153 9.57 23.22 -17.01
N GLY A 154 9.44 23.21 -15.67
CA GLY A 154 8.20 23.49 -14.95
C GLY A 154 7.18 22.34 -14.96
N ALA A 155 7.53 21.18 -15.52
CA ALA A 155 6.69 20.00 -15.59
C ALA A 155 7.32 18.81 -14.85
N VAL A 156 6.51 17.85 -14.42
CA VAL A 156 6.99 16.62 -13.76
C VAL A 156 7.94 15.86 -14.70
N GLN A 157 9.13 15.53 -14.21
CA GLN A 157 10.07 14.63 -14.88
C GLN A 157 9.64 13.18 -14.64
N GLU A 158 8.98 12.55 -15.60
CA GLU A 158 8.50 11.17 -15.46
C GLU A 158 9.52 10.11 -15.90
N THR A 159 10.35 10.43 -16.91
CA THR A 159 11.34 9.50 -17.47
C THR A 159 12.67 9.57 -16.74
N GLY A 160 13.43 8.48 -16.74
CA GLY A 160 14.70 8.36 -16.03
C GLY A 160 15.24 6.94 -16.12
N ASP A 161 16.31 6.66 -15.39
CA ASP A 161 17.03 5.39 -15.34
C ASP A 161 16.83 4.62 -14.03
N PHE A 162 16.00 5.12 -13.10
CA PHE A 162 15.71 4.44 -11.84
C PHE A 162 14.88 3.18 -12.09
N GLU A 163 15.45 2.04 -11.75
CA GLU A 163 14.80 0.74 -11.79
C GLU A 163 14.12 0.41 -10.46
N LEU A 164 12.91 -0.16 -10.53
CA LEU A 164 12.18 -0.68 -9.39
C LEU A 164 11.76 -2.11 -9.70
N ASP A 165 12.26 -3.09 -8.94
CA ASP A 165 11.88 -4.49 -9.12
C ASP A 165 10.35 -4.65 -9.03
N GLY A 166 9.74 -5.26 -10.05
CA GLY A 166 8.28 -5.31 -10.26
C GLY A 166 7.71 -4.21 -11.18
N VAL A 167 8.55 -3.29 -11.66
CA VAL A 167 8.25 -2.35 -12.75
C VAL A 167 9.12 -2.69 -13.95
N THR A 168 8.50 -2.83 -15.12
CA THR A 168 9.17 -3.33 -16.33
C THR A 168 10.19 -2.37 -16.93
N PHE A 169 9.93 -1.07 -16.85
CA PHE A 169 10.75 -0.04 -17.49
C PHE A 169 11.21 1.00 -16.46
N PRO A 170 12.43 1.53 -16.60
CA PRO A 170 12.91 2.58 -15.71
C PRO A 170 12.13 3.88 -15.90
N ALA A 171 12.19 4.73 -14.88
CA ALA A 171 11.52 6.03 -14.83
C ALA A 171 12.33 6.96 -13.90
N ALA A 172 11.86 8.19 -13.69
CA ALA A 172 12.47 9.06 -12.69
C ALA A 172 12.25 8.51 -11.27
N GLU A 173 13.25 8.67 -10.42
CA GLU A 173 13.14 8.35 -8.99
C GLU A 173 12.24 9.37 -8.29
N VAL A 174 11.31 8.89 -7.48
CA VAL A 174 10.49 9.68 -6.55
C VAL A 174 10.76 9.14 -5.15
N GLN A 175 11.46 9.92 -4.35
CA GLN A 175 11.68 9.60 -2.94
C GLN A 175 10.43 9.95 -2.14
N LEU A 176 10.02 9.03 -1.27
CA LEU A 176 8.89 9.19 -0.36
C LEU A 176 9.36 9.11 1.09
N GLU A 177 8.84 10.02 1.91
CA GLU A 177 8.99 9.98 3.37
C GLU A 177 7.60 9.85 4.00
N PHE A 178 7.41 8.81 4.80
CA PHE A 178 6.22 8.60 5.61
C PHE A 178 6.54 9.11 7.01
N MET A 179 5.98 10.25 7.38
CA MET A 179 6.28 10.93 8.64
C MET A 179 5.45 10.31 9.77
N ASP A 180 6.08 10.11 10.91
CA ASP A 180 5.48 9.54 12.12
C ASP A 180 4.55 8.35 11.80
N PRO A 181 5.06 7.31 11.11
CA PRO A 181 4.23 6.29 10.47
C PRO A 181 3.48 5.40 11.46
N ALA A 182 3.82 5.46 12.75
CA ALA A 182 3.08 4.80 13.81
C ALA A 182 1.66 5.38 13.91
N ALA A 183 0.64 4.53 14.09
CA ALA A 183 -0.69 5.04 14.38
C ALA A 183 -0.69 5.88 15.67
N GLU A 184 -1.61 6.84 15.74
CA GLU A 184 -1.90 7.64 16.93
C GLU A 184 -3.43 7.68 17.06
N GLU A 185 -4.03 6.54 17.38
CA GLU A 185 -5.47 6.47 17.71
C GLU A 185 -5.64 6.35 19.23
N GLU A 186 -6.64 7.04 19.79
CA GLU A 186 -7.01 6.83 21.19
C GLU A 186 -7.66 5.45 21.36
N GLY A 187 -6.93 4.49 21.96
CA GLY A 187 -7.40 3.12 22.23
C GLY A 187 -6.32 2.06 22.05
N ALA A 188 -6.65 0.79 22.38
CA ALA A 188 -5.68 -0.32 22.35
C ALA A 188 -5.05 -0.58 20.95
N GLY A 189 -5.70 -0.15 19.86
CA GLY A 189 -5.21 -0.33 18.48
C GLY A 189 -4.25 0.75 17.97
N GLY A 190 -4.10 1.87 18.70
CA GLY A 190 -3.39 3.05 18.25
C GLY A 190 -1.90 3.11 18.60
N SER A 191 -1.35 2.10 19.26
CA SER A 191 0.09 1.97 19.53
C SER A 191 0.83 1.37 18.32
N MET A 192 2.12 1.70 18.15
CA MET A 192 3.00 1.03 17.18
C MET A 192 2.99 -0.49 17.38
N PHE A 193 2.95 -0.95 18.63
CA PHE A 193 2.73 -2.36 18.99
C PHE A 193 1.43 -2.44 19.80
N PRO A 194 0.28 -2.71 19.16
CA PRO A 194 -1.04 -2.70 19.83
C PRO A 194 -1.15 -3.63 21.04
N THR A 195 -0.33 -4.68 21.08
CA THR A 195 -0.29 -5.64 22.19
C THR A 195 0.64 -5.24 23.33
N GLY A 196 1.47 -4.21 23.13
CA GLY A 196 2.58 -3.85 24.02
C GLY A 196 3.83 -4.70 23.84
N ASN A 197 3.82 -5.73 23.00
CA ASN A 197 4.93 -6.66 22.82
C ASN A 197 5.57 -6.54 21.43
N LEU A 198 6.89 -6.73 21.35
CA LEU A 198 7.59 -6.85 20.06
C LEU A 198 7.26 -8.18 19.36
N VAL A 199 7.03 -9.23 20.15
CA VAL A 199 6.65 -10.57 19.70
C VAL A 199 5.60 -11.12 20.67
N ASP A 200 4.48 -11.60 20.13
CA ASP A 200 3.42 -12.30 20.86
C ASP A 200 3.37 -13.78 20.47
N ASP A 201 2.76 -14.58 21.34
CA ASP A 201 2.20 -15.89 20.98
C ASP A 201 0.75 -15.70 20.52
N LEU A 202 0.49 -15.98 19.24
CA LEU A 202 -0.85 -15.94 18.65
C LEU A 202 -1.41 -17.35 18.49
N GLU A 203 -2.47 -17.66 19.23
CA GLU A 203 -3.21 -18.92 19.07
C GLU A 203 -4.12 -18.85 17.85
N VAL A 204 -3.88 -19.73 16.88
CA VAL A 204 -4.65 -19.82 15.63
C VAL A 204 -5.26 -21.22 15.51
N PRO A 205 -6.58 -21.37 15.68
CA PRO A 205 -7.26 -22.66 15.56
C PRO A 205 -6.96 -23.36 14.23
N GLY A 206 -6.60 -24.65 14.31
CA GLY A 206 -6.26 -25.47 13.13
C GLY A 206 -4.83 -25.25 12.59
N VAL A 207 -4.08 -24.28 13.11
CA VAL A 207 -2.68 -24.03 12.74
C VAL A 207 -1.76 -24.29 13.93
N GLY A 208 -2.09 -23.74 15.11
CA GLY A 208 -1.29 -23.84 16.33
C GLY A 208 -0.96 -22.47 16.90
N THR A 209 -0.01 -22.44 17.84
CA THR A 209 0.50 -21.20 18.43
C THR A 209 1.68 -20.70 17.61
N LEU A 210 1.58 -19.47 17.10
CA LEU A 210 2.59 -18.85 16.25
C LEU A 210 3.23 -17.67 16.97
N LYS A 211 4.57 -17.59 16.92
CA LYS A 211 5.25 -16.32 17.23
C LYS A 211 4.92 -15.31 16.15
N VAL A 212 4.44 -14.14 16.55
CA VAL A 212 4.11 -13.06 15.61
C VAL A 212 4.60 -11.70 16.11
N THR A 213 5.01 -10.83 15.19
CA THR A 213 5.09 -9.39 15.46
C THR A 213 3.86 -8.73 14.87
N MET A 214 3.11 -8.00 15.67
CA MET A 214 1.95 -7.22 15.23
C MET A 214 2.28 -5.73 15.37
N ILE A 215 2.47 -5.06 14.24
CA ILE A 215 2.91 -3.66 14.20
C ILE A 215 1.89 -2.79 13.45
N ASN A 216 1.67 -1.57 13.94
CA ASN A 216 0.85 -0.56 13.31
C ASN A 216 1.71 0.63 12.85
N ALA A 217 2.48 0.41 11.78
CA ALA A 217 3.33 1.43 11.16
C ALA A 217 3.16 1.41 9.64
N GLY A 218 2.68 2.51 9.06
CA GLY A 218 2.27 2.60 7.65
C GLY A 218 0.97 1.87 7.33
N ILE A 219 0.82 0.61 7.77
CA ILE A 219 -0.44 -0.15 7.81
C ILE A 219 -0.34 -1.24 8.89
N PRO A 220 -1.44 -1.56 9.62
CA PRO A 220 -1.44 -2.70 10.53
C PRO A 220 -1.00 -3.98 9.83
N THR A 221 0.05 -4.62 10.34
CA THR A 221 0.68 -5.78 9.70
C THR A 221 1.07 -6.83 10.74
N ILE A 222 0.71 -8.07 10.46
CA ILE A 222 1.09 -9.27 11.22
C ILE A 222 2.25 -9.94 10.48
N PHE A 223 3.39 -10.07 11.13
CA PHE A 223 4.55 -10.80 10.64
C PHE A 223 4.68 -12.14 11.37
N VAL A 224 4.85 -13.23 10.63
CA VAL A 224 5.11 -14.57 11.15
C VAL A 224 6.38 -15.17 10.51
N ASN A 225 7.07 -16.07 11.18
CA ASN A 225 8.20 -16.78 10.57
C ASN A 225 7.72 -17.77 9.50
N ALA A 226 8.35 -17.76 8.33
CA ALA A 226 8.01 -18.66 7.21
C ALA A 226 8.05 -20.14 7.64
N GLN A 227 9.10 -20.55 8.34
CA GLN A 227 9.28 -21.93 8.78
C GLN A 227 8.17 -22.39 9.75
N ALA A 228 7.63 -21.48 10.58
CA ALA A 228 6.56 -21.81 11.53
C ALA A 228 5.23 -22.16 10.85
N ILE A 229 5.07 -21.78 9.58
CA ILE A 229 3.90 -22.07 8.74
C ILE A 229 4.27 -22.92 7.52
N GLY A 230 5.43 -23.59 7.54
CA GLY A 230 5.82 -24.56 6.51
C GLY A 230 6.38 -23.97 5.20
N TYR A 231 6.79 -22.69 5.19
CA TYR A 231 7.36 -22.01 4.03
C TYR A 231 8.85 -21.70 4.19
N ALA A 232 9.53 -21.52 3.06
CA ALA A 232 10.93 -21.12 2.99
C ALA A 232 11.12 -19.59 3.01
N GLY A 233 10.13 -18.82 2.57
CA GLY A 233 10.23 -17.37 2.37
C GLY A 233 10.57 -16.97 0.93
N THR A 234 10.82 -17.95 0.05
CA THR A 234 11.19 -17.75 -1.36
C THR A 234 10.02 -17.90 -2.33
N GLU A 235 8.83 -18.29 -1.85
CA GLU A 235 7.64 -18.62 -2.64
C GLU A 235 7.23 -17.51 -3.61
N LEU A 236 6.77 -17.89 -4.79
CA LEU A 236 6.16 -17.00 -5.78
C LEU A 236 4.63 -17.16 -5.77
N GLN A 237 3.94 -16.34 -6.57
CA GLN A 237 2.47 -16.36 -6.60
C GLN A 237 1.90 -17.73 -7.00
N GLY A 238 2.58 -18.48 -7.87
CA GLY A 238 2.16 -19.82 -8.29
C GLY A 238 2.13 -20.84 -7.15
N ASP A 239 2.99 -20.66 -6.14
CA ASP A 239 3.11 -21.59 -5.01
C ASP A 239 1.98 -21.43 -3.98
N ILE A 240 1.34 -20.25 -3.94
CA ILE A 240 0.36 -19.90 -2.89
C ILE A 240 -1.03 -19.60 -3.46
N ASN A 241 -1.12 -18.82 -4.55
CA ASN A 241 -2.42 -18.31 -5.03
C ASN A 241 -3.31 -19.39 -5.65
N GLY A 242 -2.73 -20.54 -6.00
CA GLY A 242 -3.44 -21.72 -6.50
C GLY A 242 -3.84 -22.72 -5.42
N ASP A 243 -3.47 -22.51 -4.15
CA ASP A 243 -3.79 -23.41 -3.04
C ASP A 243 -4.84 -22.80 -2.10
N PRO A 244 -6.13 -23.20 -2.21
CA PRO A 244 -7.19 -22.69 -1.34
C PRO A 244 -6.94 -22.96 0.15
N LYS A 245 -6.21 -24.02 0.51
CA LYS A 245 -5.91 -24.34 1.92
C LYS A 245 -4.90 -23.35 2.49
N ALA A 246 -3.85 -23.04 1.73
CA ALA A 246 -2.89 -22.00 2.10
C ALA A 246 -3.59 -20.64 2.27
N LEU A 247 -4.43 -20.25 1.32
CA LEU A 247 -5.17 -18.98 1.39
C LEU A 247 -6.11 -18.92 2.60
N ALA A 248 -6.82 -20.01 2.91
CA ALA A 248 -7.66 -20.11 4.09
C ALA A 248 -6.83 -19.99 5.38
N MET A 249 -5.68 -20.67 5.48
CA MET A 249 -4.77 -20.57 6.63
C MET A 249 -4.32 -19.13 6.86
N PHE A 250 -3.86 -18.43 5.82
CA PHE A 250 -3.44 -17.04 5.94
C PHE A 250 -4.59 -16.11 6.38
N GLU A 251 -5.81 -16.34 5.89
CA GLU A 251 -6.98 -15.57 6.34
C GLU A 251 -7.32 -15.84 7.80
N THR A 252 -7.22 -17.10 8.27
CA THR A 252 -7.41 -17.43 9.69
C THR A 252 -6.35 -16.74 10.57
N ILE A 253 -5.07 -16.79 10.19
CA ILE A 253 -4.01 -16.07 10.90
C ILE A 253 -4.30 -14.56 10.94
N ARG A 254 -4.70 -13.98 9.80
CA ARG A 254 -5.01 -12.56 9.68
C ARG A 254 -6.16 -12.14 10.57
N ALA A 255 -7.27 -12.89 10.57
CA ALA A 255 -8.45 -12.59 11.37
C ALA A 255 -8.15 -12.66 12.88
N HIS A 256 -7.42 -13.69 13.32
CA HIS A 256 -7.00 -13.82 14.72
C HIS A 256 -6.01 -12.73 15.14
N GLY A 257 -5.07 -12.36 14.27
CA GLY A 257 -4.18 -11.23 14.54
C GLY A 257 -4.95 -9.90 14.58
N ALA A 258 -5.94 -9.70 13.71
CA ALA A 258 -6.79 -8.51 13.74
C ALA A 258 -7.54 -8.36 15.08
N LEU A 259 -8.11 -9.47 15.57
CA LEU A 259 -8.75 -9.52 16.89
C LEU A 259 -7.76 -9.21 18.01
N ARG A 260 -6.57 -9.83 17.97
CA ARG A 260 -5.53 -9.65 18.99
C ARG A 260 -4.96 -8.23 19.02
N MET A 261 -4.91 -7.57 17.87
CA MET A 261 -4.54 -6.15 17.71
C MET A 261 -5.66 -5.18 18.12
N GLY A 262 -6.87 -5.66 18.41
CA GLY A 262 -8.02 -4.82 18.74
C GLY A 262 -8.62 -4.07 17.54
N LEU A 263 -8.36 -4.50 16.30
CA LEU A 263 -8.87 -3.88 15.08
C LEU A 263 -10.31 -4.31 14.74
N ILE A 264 -10.75 -5.41 15.34
CA ILE A 264 -12.10 -5.98 15.28
C ILE A 264 -12.46 -6.51 16.67
N GLN A 265 -13.76 -6.58 16.98
CA GLN A 265 -14.24 -7.12 18.27
C GLN A 265 -14.67 -8.58 18.15
N HIS A 266 -15.18 -8.96 16.96
CA HIS A 266 -15.58 -10.31 16.64
C HIS A 266 -14.95 -10.79 15.33
N LEU A 267 -14.65 -12.09 15.22
CA LEU A 267 -13.95 -12.68 14.07
C LEU A 267 -14.71 -12.55 12.74
N ASP A 268 -16.04 -12.49 12.78
CA ASP A 268 -16.89 -12.35 11.59
C ASP A 268 -16.76 -10.96 10.93
N GLU A 269 -16.34 -9.94 11.68
CA GLU A 269 -16.01 -8.62 11.14
C GLU A 269 -14.85 -8.67 10.14
N ALA A 270 -13.93 -9.64 10.28
CA ALA A 270 -12.79 -9.81 9.39
C ALA A 270 -13.22 -10.02 7.92
N ALA A 271 -14.37 -10.65 7.67
CA ALA A 271 -14.91 -10.88 6.34
C ALA A 271 -15.33 -9.58 5.62
N LYS A 272 -15.65 -8.54 6.39
CA LYS A 272 -16.01 -7.19 5.91
C LYS A 272 -14.80 -6.24 5.92
N ARG A 273 -13.73 -6.58 6.65
CA ARG A 273 -12.49 -5.81 6.77
C ARG A 273 -11.31 -6.58 6.17
N GLN A 274 -11.29 -6.68 4.85
CA GLN A 274 -10.27 -7.45 4.10
C GLN A 274 -9.00 -6.65 3.82
N HIS A 275 -9.06 -5.31 3.87
CA HIS A 275 -7.89 -4.49 3.56
C HIS A 275 -6.89 -4.43 4.71
N THR A 276 -7.33 -4.40 5.98
CA THR A 276 -6.48 -4.30 7.17
C THR A 276 -6.89 -5.29 8.25
N PRO A 277 -5.94 -5.86 9.03
CA PRO A 277 -4.49 -5.79 8.84
C PRO A 277 -4.00 -6.60 7.64
N LYS A 278 -2.74 -6.42 7.26
CA LYS A 278 -2.02 -7.33 6.34
C LYS A 278 -1.45 -8.50 7.12
N VAL A 279 -1.23 -9.61 6.43
CA VAL A 279 -0.45 -10.75 6.93
C VAL A 279 0.75 -10.97 6.01
N ALA A 280 1.92 -11.10 6.60
CA ALA A 280 3.18 -11.33 5.91
C ALA A 280 4.00 -12.37 6.66
N PHE A 281 4.85 -13.09 5.93
CA PHE A 281 5.80 -14.02 6.51
C PHE A 281 7.23 -13.66 6.13
N VAL A 282 8.14 -13.92 7.07
CA VAL A 282 9.55 -13.52 6.98
C VAL A 282 10.49 -14.71 7.13
N ALA A 283 11.64 -14.63 6.48
CA ALA A 283 12.72 -15.59 6.62
C ALA A 283 14.08 -14.89 6.55
N GLY A 284 15.11 -15.58 7.00
CA GLY A 284 16.49 -15.16 6.74
C GLY A 284 16.78 -15.08 5.23
N PRO A 285 17.86 -14.37 4.84
CA PRO A 285 18.21 -14.21 3.44
C PRO A 285 18.56 -15.56 2.79
N ALA A 286 18.04 -15.80 1.59
CA ALA A 286 18.31 -17.00 0.80
C ALA A 286 18.27 -16.66 -0.71
N ASP A 287 18.95 -17.48 -1.51
CA ASP A 287 18.92 -17.37 -2.97
C ASP A 287 17.52 -17.75 -3.49
N TYR A 288 17.01 -17.01 -4.47
CA TYR A 288 15.80 -17.39 -5.21
C TYR A 288 15.76 -16.77 -6.61
N LEU A 289 14.91 -17.31 -7.48
CA LEU A 289 14.56 -16.68 -8.75
C LEU A 289 13.32 -15.81 -8.56
N ALA A 290 13.45 -14.52 -8.87
CA ALA A 290 12.31 -13.61 -8.89
C ALA A 290 11.31 -13.99 -10.00
N SER A 291 10.11 -13.45 -9.93
CA SER A 291 9.04 -13.70 -10.91
C SER A 291 9.40 -13.30 -12.36
N SER A 292 10.42 -12.47 -12.54
CA SER A 292 10.98 -12.10 -13.85
C SER A 292 12.04 -13.07 -14.38
N GLY A 293 12.43 -14.08 -13.59
CA GLY A 293 13.57 -14.96 -13.86
C GLY A 293 14.93 -14.41 -13.39
N LYS A 294 14.97 -13.16 -12.89
CA LYS A 294 16.19 -12.55 -12.33
C LYS A 294 16.61 -13.30 -11.05
N PRO A 295 17.88 -13.74 -10.92
CA PRO A 295 18.37 -14.29 -9.67
C PRO A 295 18.50 -13.19 -8.63
N VAL A 296 18.06 -13.48 -7.41
CA VAL A 296 18.31 -12.67 -6.22
C VAL A 296 19.18 -13.50 -5.30
N ALA A 297 20.42 -13.05 -5.07
CA ALA A 297 21.33 -13.75 -4.19
C ALA A 297 21.06 -13.38 -2.72
N ALA A 298 21.27 -14.33 -1.81
CA ALA A 298 21.13 -14.14 -0.37
C ALA A 298 21.97 -12.96 0.14
N ARG A 299 23.16 -12.74 -0.44
CA ARG A 299 24.03 -11.61 -0.07
C ARG A 299 23.49 -10.23 -0.48
N ASP A 300 22.54 -10.20 -1.42
CA ASP A 300 21.96 -8.96 -1.95
C ASP A 300 20.70 -8.55 -1.17
N VAL A 301 20.31 -9.30 -0.13
CA VAL A 301 19.16 -9.02 0.73
C VAL A 301 19.50 -9.26 2.19
N ASP A 302 18.88 -8.50 3.08
CA ASP A 302 19.02 -8.68 4.52
C ASP A 302 18.04 -9.74 5.06
N LEU A 303 16.89 -9.90 4.41
CA LEU A 303 15.81 -10.82 4.77
C LEU A 303 14.90 -11.08 3.57
N LEU A 304 14.04 -12.09 3.68
CA LEU A 304 12.96 -12.34 2.74
C LEU A 304 11.62 -12.00 3.36
N VAL A 305 10.74 -11.36 2.58
CA VAL A 305 9.37 -11.05 3.00
C VAL A 305 8.38 -11.37 1.90
N ARG A 306 7.27 -12.00 2.28
CA ARG A 306 6.13 -12.30 1.42
C ARG A 306 4.87 -11.82 2.12
N ALA A 307 4.02 -11.09 1.42
CA ALA A 307 2.83 -10.48 2.02
C ALA A 307 1.59 -10.75 1.19
N LEU A 308 0.46 -10.94 1.88
CA LEU A 308 -0.84 -11.11 1.26
C LEU A 308 -1.64 -9.81 1.30
N SER A 309 -2.43 -9.57 0.25
CA SER A 309 -3.38 -8.48 0.19
C SER A 309 -4.63 -8.93 -0.55
N MET A 310 -5.80 -8.72 0.06
CA MET A 310 -7.09 -9.18 -0.45
C MET A 310 -7.10 -10.69 -0.71
N GLY A 311 -6.61 -11.48 0.26
CA GLY A 311 -6.63 -12.93 0.21
C GLY A 311 -5.68 -13.59 -0.80
N LYS A 312 -4.73 -12.85 -1.40
CA LYS A 312 -3.74 -13.38 -2.36
C LYS A 312 -2.34 -12.87 -2.07
N LEU A 313 -1.32 -13.69 -2.36
CA LEU A 313 0.08 -13.28 -2.35
C LEU A 313 0.29 -12.14 -3.34
N HIS A 314 0.85 -11.04 -2.83
CA HIS A 314 1.17 -9.86 -3.61
C HIS A 314 2.37 -10.13 -4.52
N HIS A 315 2.36 -9.62 -5.76
CA HIS A 315 3.39 -9.91 -6.76
C HIS A 315 4.76 -9.30 -6.42
N ALA A 316 4.77 -8.11 -5.84
CA ALA A 316 5.97 -7.44 -5.30
C ALA A 316 5.80 -7.18 -3.79
N MET A 317 5.69 -5.92 -3.37
CA MET A 317 5.31 -5.55 -2.01
C MET A 317 4.39 -4.32 -2.01
N MET A 318 3.43 -4.27 -1.07
CA MET A 318 2.62 -3.07 -0.85
C MET A 318 3.49 -1.98 -0.23
N GLY A 319 3.43 -0.74 -0.73
CA GLY A 319 4.25 0.36 -0.19
C GLY A 319 4.08 0.58 1.32
N THR A 320 2.86 0.49 1.85
CA THR A 320 2.61 0.59 3.30
C THR A 320 3.16 -0.60 4.09
N ALA A 321 3.14 -1.81 3.54
CA ALA A 321 3.78 -2.96 4.17
C ALA A 321 5.31 -2.85 4.12
N ALA A 322 5.89 -2.20 3.10
CA ALA A 322 7.31 -1.86 3.09
C ALA A 322 7.68 -0.90 4.24
N VAL A 323 6.83 0.08 4.55
CA VAL A 323 6.99 0.92 5.76
C VAL A 323 6.97 0.06 7.02
N ALA A 324 6.00 -0.86 7.16
CA ALA A 324 5.93 -1.76 8.30
C ALA A 324 7.19 -2.65 8.43
N ILE A 325 7.72 -3.16 7.31
CA ILE A 325 8.98 -3.93 7.27
C ILE A 325 10.15 -3.08 7.73
N GLY A 326 10.35 -1.89 7.16
CA GLY A 326 11.45 -1.01 7.55
C GLY A 326 11.40 -0.63 9.01
N THR A 327 10.20 -0.31 9.50
CA THR A 327 9.95 0.06 10.89
C THR A 327 10.24 -1.11 11.84
N ALA A 328 9.66 -2.29 11.58
CA ALA A 328 9.91 -3.47 12.40
C ALA A 328 11.38 -3.89 12.37
N ALA A 329 12.04 -3.82 11.21
CA ALA A 329 13.46 -4.14 11.07
C ALA A 329 14.38 -3.20 11.87
N ALA A 330 13.98 -1.93 12.05
CA ALA A 330 14.74 -0.95 12.82
C ALA A 330 14.67 -1.18 14.34
N ILE A 331 13.71 -1.98 14.82
CA ILE A 331 13.44 -2.22 16.23
C ILE A 331 14.00 -3.60 16.64
N PRO A 332 15.10 -3.65 17.43
CA PRO A 332 15.71 -4.90 17.85
C PRO A 332 14.73 -5.82 18.57
N GLY A 333 14.64 -7.08 18.12
CA GLY A 333 13.82 -8.11 18.76
C GLY A 333 12.45 -8.38 18.11
N THR A 334 12.01 -7.58 17.14
CA THR A 334 10.86 -7.99 16.29
C THR A 334 11.24 -9.18 15.40
N LEU A 335 10.26 -9.94 14.92
CA LEU A 335 10.54 -11.05 13.99
C LEU A 335 11.21 -10.59 12.69
N VAL A 336 10.85 -9.40 12.19
CA VAL A 336 11.46 -8.81 11.00
C VAL A 336 12.92 -8.46 11.26
N ASN A 337 13.22 -7.84 12.40
CA ASN A 337 14.59 -7.54 12.82
C ASN A 337 15.44 -8.80 12.99
N LEU A 338 14.88 -9.83 13.64
CA LEU A 338 15.56 -11.12 13.85
C LEU A 338 15.84 -11.84 12.53
N ALA A 339 14.88 -11.84 11.59
CA ALA A 339 15.07 -12.36 10.23
C ALA A 339 16.18 -11.62 9.48
N ALA A 340 16.37 -10.33 9.77
CA ALA A 340 17.46 -9.50 9.24
C ALA A 340 18.78 -9.60 10.05
N GLY A 341 18.91 -10.55 10.98
CA GLY A 341 20.13 -10.80 11.76
C GLY A 341 20.18 -10.16 13.15
N GLY A 342 19.11 -9.50 13.60
CA GLY A 342 18.91 -9.13 15.02
C GLY A 342 19.59 -7.84 15.51
N SER A 343 20.39 -7.16 14.68
CA SER A 343 21.04 -5.89 15.05
C SER A 343 20.14 -4.68 14.74
N ALA A 344 20.37 -3.54 15.41
CA ALA A 344 19.72 -2.28 15.04
C ALA A 344 20.14 -1.87 13.62
N ARG A 345 19.18 -1.43 12.80
CA ARG A 345 19.39 -1.07 11.39
C ARG A 345 18.53 0.15 11.03
N SER A 346 19.10 1.14 10.36
CA SER A 346 18.33 2.29 9.83
C SER A 346 17.74 2.03 8.45
N ALA A 347 18.16 0.94 7.79
CA ALA A 347 17.59 0.48 6.53
C ALA A 347 17.80 -1.02 6.34
N VAL A 348 16.88 -1.63 5.60
CA VAL A 348 16.99 -3.01 5.13
C VAL A 348 16.64 -3.11 3.65
N ARG A 349 17.28 -4.04 2.96
CA ARG A 349 16.90 -4.49 1.63
C ARG A 349 16.27 -5.86 1.75
N PHE A 350 14.96 -5.98 1.54
CA PHE A 350 14.28 -7.27 1.60
C PHE A 350 14.02 -7.83 0.20
N GLY A 351 14.05 -9.15 0.08
CA GLY A 351 13.60 -9.87 -1.11
C GLY A 351 12.09 -10.13 -1.07
N HIS A 352 11.38 -9.72 -2.12
CA HIS A 352 9.97 -9.99 -2.41
C HIS A 352 9.84 -10.78 -3.73
N PRO A 353 8.65 -11.27 -4.16
CA PRO A 353 8.58 -12.20 -5.29
C PRO A 353 9.13 -11.62 -6.61
N SER A 354 8.95 -10.33 -6.89
CA SER A 354 9.53 -9.69 -8.09
C SER A 354 10.98 -9.20 -8.00
N GLY A 355 11.67 -9.35 -6.86
CA GLY A 355 13.04 -8.85 -6.69
C GLY A 355 13.26 -8.24 -5.30
N THR A 356 13.97 -7.13 -5.20
CA THR A 356 14.36 -6.52 -3.92
C THR A 356 13.78 -5.13 -3.73
N LEU A 357 13.65 -4.73 -2.47
CA LEU A 357 13.32 -3.37 -2.11
C LEU A 357 14.11 -2.89 -0.91
N ARG A 358 14.72 -1.71 -1.03
CA ARG A 358 15.37 -1.02 0.09
C ARG A 358 14.39 -0.05 0.75
N VAL A 359 14.24 -0.16 2.06
CA VAL A 359 13.44 0.74 2.89
C VAL A 359 14.26 1.16 4.12
N GLY A 360 14.17 2.43 4.46
CA GLY A 360 14.75 3.00 5.67
C GLY A 360 13.68 3.32 6.72
N ALA A 361 14.04 3.27 7.99
CA ALA A 361 13.26 3.81 9.09
C ALA A 361 14.18 4.36 10.17
N GLU A 362 13.85 5.54 10.70
CA GLU A 362 14.51 6.09 11.87
C GLU A 362 13.65 5.83 13.10
N ALA A 363 14.08 4.86 13.91
CA ALA A 363 13.45 4.51 15.17
C ALA A 363 14.31 4.99 16.34
N SER A 364 13.68 5.57 17.35
CA SER A 364 14.28 5.94 18.63
C SER A 364 13.47 5.37 19.77
N GLN A 365 14.12 5.09 20.90
CA GLN A 365 13.42 4.68 22.11
C GLN A 365 13.46 5.84 23.11
N ALA A 366 12.29 6.24 23.61
CA ALA A 366 12.15 7.24 24.67
C ALA A 366 11.24 6.66 25.76
N ASN A 367 11.69 6.72 27.02
CA ASN A 367 10.93 6.21 28.18
C ASN A 367 10.47 4.73 28.05
N GLY A 368 11.22 3.90 27.33
CA GLY A 368 10.88 2.50 27.08
C GLY A 368 9.94 2.28 25.88
N GLU A 369 9.38 3.33 25.30
CA GLU A 369 8.51 3.28 24.12
C GLU A 369 9.30 3.58 22.83
N TRP A 370 9.01 2.82 21.78
CA TRP A 370 9.58 3.05 20.46
C TRP A 370 8.79 4.11 19.71
N THR A 371 9.49 5.11 19.22
CA THR A 371 8.97 6.12 18.30
C THR A 371 9.70 6.00 16.97
N VAL A 372 8.98 6.14 15.86
CA VAL A 372 9.56 6.16 14.53
C VAL A 372 9.17 7.48 13.91
N THR A 373 10.16 8.30 13.59
CA THR A 373 9.94 9.67 13.12
C THR A 373 9.70 9.70 11.62
N LYS A 374 10.32 8.79 10.88
CA LYS A 374 10.14 8.67 9.43
C LYS A 374 10.50 7.28 8.91
N ALA A 375 9.81 6.88 7.86
CA ALA A 375 10.20 5.77 6.99
C ALA A 375 10.41 6.28 5.56
N ILE A 376 11.49 5.84 4.91
CA ILE A 376 11.95 6.37 3.62
C ILE A 376 12.02 5.24 2.60
N MET A 377 11.48 5.47 1.40
CA MET A 377 11.68 4.57 0.27
C MET A 377 11.66 5.31 -1.05
N SER A 378 12.28 4.71 -2.06
CA SER A 378 12.26 5.21 -3.43
C SER A 378 11.25 4.46 -4.27
N ARG A 379 10.54 5.20 -5.12
CA ARG A 379 9.56 4.70 -6.09
C ARG A 379 9.75 5.40 -7.42
N SER A 380 8.86 5.12 -8.36
CA SER A 380 8.70 5.91 -9.57
C SER A 380 7.22 5.96 -9.94
N ALA A 381 6.83 6.98 -10.70
CA ALA A 381 5.47 7.12 -11.22
C ALA A 381 5.49 7.56 -12.69
N ARG A 382 4.40 7.28 -13.39
CA ARG A 382 4.14 7.87 -14.72
C ARG A 382 2.66 7.82 -15.08
N VAL A 383 2.22 8.77 -15.88
CA VAL A 383 0.95 8.72 -16.61
C VAL A 383 1.00 7.58 -17.63
N LEU A 384 -0.08 6.80 -17.68
CA LEU A 384 -0.33 5.78 -18.70
C LEU A 384 -1.35 6.27 -19.72
N MET A 385 -2.38 6.98 -19.25
CA MET A 385 -3.43 7.58 -20.05
C MET A 385 -4.04 8.78 -19.30
N GLU A 386 -4.37 9.84 -20.02
CA GLU A 386 -5.05 11.02 -19.51
C GLU A 386 -6.24 11.36 -20.42
N GLY A 387 -7.33 11.87 -19.83
CA GLY A 387 -8.51 12.29 -20.56
C GLY A 387 -9.77 12.11 -19.72
N TRP A 388 -10.74 11.34 -20.24
CA TRP A 388 -11.99 11.10 -19.55
C TRP A 388 -12.30 9.60 -19.46
N VAL A 389 -12.63 9.13 -18.26
CA VAL A 389 -13.36 7.86 -18.10
C VAL A 389 -14.83 8.07 -18.44
N ARG A 390 -15.53 6.98 -18.75
CA ARG A 390 -16.98 7.01 -19.00
C ARG A 390 -17.70 5.94 -18.18
N VAL A 391 -18.88 6.29 -17.71
CA VAL A 391 -19.81 5.40 -17.02
C VAL A 391 -21.24 5.75 -17.46
N PRO A 392 -22.22 4.81 -17.41
CA PRO A 392 -23.63 5.15 -17.60
C PRO A 392 -24.08 6.26 -16.64
N GLY A 393 -24.88 7.22 -17.13
CA GLY A 393 -25.29 8.39 -16.34
C GLY A 393 -26.25 8.08 -15.19
N ASP A 394 -26.75 6.85 -15.10
CA ASP A 394 -27.68 6.32 -14.10
C ASP A 394 -27.02 5.29 -13.18
N ALA A 395 -25.68 5.19 -13.18
CA ALA A 395 -24.95 4.16 -12.44
C ALA A 395 -24.61 4.52 -10.98
N PHE A 396 -24.83 5.75 -10.51
CA PHE A 396 -24.34 6.23 -9.22
C PHE A 396 -25.17 7.35 -8.59
#